data_AF-A0A271LB78-F1
#
_entry.id   AF-A0A271LB78-F1
#
_cell.length_a   1.000
_cell.length_b   1.000
_cell.length_c   1.000
_cell.angle_alpha   90.00
_cell.angle_beta   90.00
_cell.angle_gamma   90.00
#
_symmetry.space_group_name_H-M   'P 1'
#
loop_
_entity.id
_entity.type
_entity.pdbx_description
1 polymer ?
#
loop_
_entity_poly.entity_id
_entity_poly.type
_entity_poly.pdbx_seq_one_letter_code
_entity_poly.pdbx_strand_id
1 'polypeptide(L)' 'MIDRLNLDPALYPSDLESLKSVFDQLSQESHIQPGSPEAENVASDLVRLFQAGLSDETCLLIAARARHRDLRRAG' A
#
# COMPACT_ATOMS: atom_id res chain seq x y z
N MET A 1 -13.23 9.14 27.28
CA MET A 1 -13.70 7.86 26.73
C MET A 1 -12.80 7.50 25.56
N ILE A 2 -12.04 6.43 25.72
CA ILE A 2 -11.13 5.88 24.71
C ILE A 2 -11.98 4.92 23.89
N ASP A 3 -12.37 5.34 22.69
CA ASP A 3 -13.06 4.47 21.71
C ASP A 3 -12.55 4.84 20.30
N ARG A 4 -11.26 4.59 20.07
CA ARG A 4 -10.59 4.75 18.76
C ARG A 4 -9.92 3.46 18.29
N LEU A 5 -10.38 2.32 18.81
CA LEU A 5 -9.85 0.98 18.52
C LEU A 5 -10.92 0.04 17.96
N ASN A 6 -11.97 0.56 17.32
CA ASN A 6 -12.79 -0.24 16.41
C ASN A 6 -12.20 -0.17 14.99
N LEU A 7 -10.92 -0.54 14.86
CA LEU A 7 -10.20 -0.64 13.60
C LEU A 7 -10.24 -2.10 13.12
N ASP A 8 -11.43 -2.69 13.16
CA ASP A 8 -11.76 -3.83 12.32
C ASP A 8 -12.73 -3.31 11.25
N PRO A 9 -12.28 -2.49 10.27
CA PRO A 9 -13.00 -2.47 9.02
C PRO A 9 -12.69 -3.81 8.39
N ALA A 10 -13.66 -4.73 8.38
CA ALA A 10 -13.62 -5.84 7.44
C ALA A 10 -13.18 -5.26 6.10
N LEU A 11 -11.94 -5.55 5.68
CA LEU A 11 -11.36 -5.04 4.44
C LEU A 11 -12.37 -5.40 3.35
N TYR A 12 -13.11 -4.39 2.86
CA TYR A 12 -14.17 -4.70 1.94
C TYR A 12 -13.51 -5.22 0.66
N PRO A 13 -14.17 -6.10 -0.09
CA PRO A 13 -13.63 -6.56 -1.36
C PRO A 13 -13.20 -5.40 -2.27
N SER A 14 -13.92 -4.27 -2.21
CA SER A 14 -13.59 -3.03 -2.90
C SER A 14 -12.26 -2.39 -2.44
N ASP A 15 -11.96 -2.42 -1.13
CA ASP A 15 -10.69 -1.92 -0.59
C ASP A 15 -9.52 -2.81 -1.00
N LEU A 16 -9.73 -4.13 -1.00
CA LEU A 16 -8.75 -5.10 -1.50
C LEU A 16 -8.50 -4.91 -3.00
N GLU A 17 -9.54 -4.62 -3.78
CA GLU A 17 -9.42 -4.29 -5.20
C GLU A 17 -8.60 -3.00 -5.40
N SER A 18 -8.86 -1.94 -4.65
CA SER A 18 -8.06 -0.71 -4.72
C SER A 18 -6.60 -0.94 -4.31
N LEU A 19 -6.34 -1.66 -3.21
CA LEU A 19 -4.97 -2.00 -2.78
C LEU A 19 -4.23 -2.80 -3.86
N LYS A 20 -4.91 -3.77 -4.47
CA LYS A 20 -4.35 -4.57 -5.56
C LYS A 20 -4.10 -3.73 -6.81
N SER A 21 -5.02 -2.82 -7.16
CA SER A 21 -4.89 -1.93 -8.31
C SER A 21 -3.68 -1.00 -8.15
N VAL A 22 -3.54 -0.38 -6.98
CA VAL A 22 -2.39 0.46 -6.64
C VAL A 22 -1.08 -0.32 -6.67
N PHE A 23 -1.10 -1.55 -6.12
CA PHE A 23 0.05 -2.43 -6.13
C PHE A 23 0.48 -2.80 -7.56
N ASP A 24 -0.47 -3.23 -8.39
CA ASP A 24 -0.22 -3.64 -9.77
C ASP A 24 0.32 -2.47 -10.59
N GLN A 25 -0.29 -1.28 -10.44
CA GLN A 25 0.17 -0.07 -11.08
C GLN A 25 1.60 0.30 -10.64
N LEU A 26 1.91 0.27 -9.34
CA LEU A 26 3.26 0.56 -8.86
C LEU A 26 4.28 -0.48 -9.36
N SER A 27 3.88 -1.75 -9.38
CA SER A 27 4.69 -2.86 -9.85
C SER A 27 5.03 -2.70 -11.33
N GLN A 28 4.04 -2.32 -12.15
CA GLN A 28 4.25 -2.03 -13.57
C GLN A 28 5.14 -0.80 -13.78
N GLU A 29 4.87 0.31 -13.07
CA GLU A 29 5.62 1.55 -13.21
C GLU A 29 7.09 1.43 -12.81
N SER A 30 7.35 0.68 -11.76
CA SER A 30 8.70 0.52 -11.19
C SER A 30 9.40 -0.75 -11.70
N HIS A 31 8.79 -1.49 -12.63
CA HIS A 31 9.28 -2.79 -13.12
C HIS A 31 9.59 -3.78 -11.98
N ILE A 32 8.80 -3.75 -10.91
CA ILE A 32 8.96 -4.65 -9.77
C ILE A 32 8.56 -6.05 -10.22
N GLN A 33 9.46 -7.01 -10.04
CA GLN A 33 9.14 -8.40 -10.36
C GLN A 33 8.18 -8.97 -9.29
N PRO A 34 7.07 -9.59 -9.69
CA PRO A 34 6.20 -10.27 -8.73
C PRO A 34 6.97 -11.40 -8.04
N GLY A 35 6.94 -11.41 -6.70
CA GLY A 35 7.72 -12.35 -5.88
C GLY A 35 9.16 -11.89 -5.57
N SER A 36 9.53 -10.67 -5.94
CA SER A 36 10.73 -10.02 -5.42
C SER A 36 10.51 -9.48 -3.99
N PRO A 37 11.57 -9.33 -3.19
CA PRO A 37 11.47 -8.70 -1.88
C PRO A 37 10.97 -7.25 -1.96
N GLU A 38 11.16 -6.56 -3.08
CA GLU A 38 10.57 -5.24 -3.34
C GLU A 38 9.05 -5.28 -3.44
N ALA A 39 8.49 -6.27 -4.15
CA ALA A 39 7.05 -6.48 -4.23
C ALA A 39 6.44 -6.76 -2.84
N GLU A 40 7.06 -7.64 -2.05
CA GLU A 40 6.58 -7.94 -0.70
C GLU A 40 6.62 -6.72 0.23
N ASN A 41 7.67 -5.91 0.12
CA ASN A 41 7.79 -4.66 0.89
C ASN A 41 6.69 -3.66 0.48
N VAL A 42 6.47 -3.46 -0.81
CA VAL A 42 5.43 -2.55 -1.31
C VAL A 42 4.04 -2.99 -0.86
N ALA A 43 3.71 -4.29 -0.99
CA ALA A 43 2.43 -4.83 -0.56
C ALA A 43 2.22 -4.64 0.95
N SER A 44 3.27 -4.91 1.75
CA SER A 44 3.24 -4.71 3.20
C SER A 44 3.05 -3.23 3.57
N ASP A 45 3.68 -2.32 2.83
CA ASP A 45 3.57 -0.88 3.09
C ASP A 45 2.18 -0.33 2.74
N LEU A 46 1.61 -0.77 1.62
CA LEU A 46 0.22 -0.46 1.23
C LEU A 46 -0.77 -0.90 2.31
N VAL A 47 -0.62 -2.12 2.82
CA VAL A 47 -1.47 -2.64 3.90
C VAL A 47 -1.30 -1.83 5.19
N ARG A 48 -0.07 -1.42 5.52
CA ARG A 48 0.19 -0.55 6.69
C ARG A 48 -0.43 0.84 6.54
N LEU A 49 -0.34 1.44 5.35
CA LEU A 49 -0.98 2.72 5.05
C LEU A 49 -2.50 2.62 5.19
N PHE A 50 -3.08 1.54 4.67
CA PHE A 50 -4.51 1.27 4.80
C PHE A 50 -4.94 1.13 6.26
N GLN A 51 -4.21 0.35 7.06
CA GLN A 51 -4.44 0.22 8.50
C GLN A 51 -4.25 1.53 9.27
N ALA A 52 -3.42 2.45 8.76
CA ALA A 52 -3.28 3.79 9.33
C ALA A 52 -4.47 4.73 9.02
N GLY A 53 -5.46 4.25 8.26
CA GLY A 53 -6.65 5.01 7.87
C GLY A 53 -6.53 5.68 6.50
N LEU A 54 -5.49 5.37 5.70
CA LEU A 54 -5.42 5.77 4.29
C LEU A 54 -6.17 4.74 3.42
N SER A 55 -7.47 4.93 3.26
CA SER A 55 -8.30 4.10 2.38
C SER A 55 -8.48 4.71 0.97
N ASP A 56 -7.92 5.89 0.72
CA ASP A 56 -8.03 6.57 -0.57
C ASP A 56 -6.96 6.06 -1.55
N GLU A 57 -7.39 5.53 -2.70
CA GLU A 57 -6.54 4.93 -3.73
C GLU A 57 -5.44 5.89 -4.20
N THR A 58 -5.79 7.17 -4.40
CA THR A 58 -4.85 8.19 -4.86
C THR A 58 -3.78 8.45 -3.80
N CYS A 59 -4.19 8.54 -2.53
CA CYS A 59 -3.26 8.75 -1.43
C CYS A 59 -2.34 7.53 -1.20
N LEU A 60 -2.89 6.31 -1.32
CA LEU A 60 -2.12 5.06 -1.24
C LEU A 60 -1.04 5.02 -2.34
N LEU A 61 -1.40 5.34 -3.58
CA LEU A 61 -0.48 5.37 -4.71
C LEU A 61 0.63 6.41 -4.51
N ILE A 62 0.29 7.62 -4.07
CA ILE A 62 1.28 8.69 -3.82
C ILE A 62 2.23 8.28 -2.70
N ALA A 63 1.70 7.76 -1.58
CA ALA A 63 2.50 7.34 -0.44
C ALA A 63 3.40 6.15 -0.80
N ALA A 64 2.88 5.15 -1.50
CA ALA A 64 3.64 3.99 -1.97
C ALA A 64 4.75 4.40 -2.95
N ARG A 65 4.47 5.32 -3.90
CA ARG A 65 5.49 5.87 -4.82
C ARG A 65 6.58 6.63 -4.10
N ALA A 66 6.23 7.50 -3.15
CA ALA A 66 7.21 8.26 -2.37
C ALA A 66 8.15 7.29 -1.64
N ARG A 67 7.57 6.32 -0.94
CA ARG A 67 8.29 5.35 -0.12
C ARG A 67 9.17 4.40 -0.95
N HIS A 68 8.66 3.92 -2.09
CA HIS A 68 9.43 3.12 -3.04
C HIS A 68 10.63 3.91 -3.60
N ARG A 69 10.44 5.20 -3.91
CA ARG A 69 11.53 6.07 -4.40
C ARG A 69 12.59 6.32 -3.32
N ASP A 70 12.19 6.48 -2.06
CA ASP A 70 13.11 6.62 -0.93
C ASP A 70 13.95 5.36 -0.72
N LEU A 71 13.33 4.17 -0.75
CA LEU A 71 14.04 2.89 -0.67
C LEU A 71 15.07 2.73 -1.79
N ARG A 72 14.70 3.10 -3.03
CA ARG A 72 15.61 3.03 -4.19
C ARG A 72 16.73 4.07 -4.18
N ARG A 73 16.62 5.13 -3.36
CA ARG A 73 17.68 6.14 -3.16
C ARG A 73 18.63 5.78 -2.03
N ALA A 74 18.19 4.92 -1.11
CA ALA A 74 18.97 4.49 0.04
C ALA A 74 19.83 3.23 -0.24
N GLY A 75 19.65 2.59 -1.40
CA GLY A 75 20.42 1.42 -1.86
C GLY A 75 21.55 1.77 -2.81
#